data_AF-A0A943RNG2-F1
#
_entry.id   AF-A0A943RNG2-F1
#
_cell.length_a   1.000
_cell.length_b   1.000
_cell.length_c   1.000
_cell.angle_alpha   90.00
_cell.angle_beta   90.00
_cell.angle_gamma   90.00
#
_symmetry.space_group_name_H-M   'P 1'
#
loop_
_entity.id
_entity.type
_entity.pdbx_description
1 polymer ?
#
loop_
_entity_poly.entity_id
_entity_poly.type
_entity_poly.pdbx_seq_one_letter_code
_entity_poly.pdbx_strand_id
1 'polypeptide(L)'
;NSAMRGEEDIGSPEVVRKYFSTYRAYLGDGTDKVRVVEAFENDKVYGMMPFKTVAEKFRIIDQNTRTVYIPLGKGVESIARLRSGEKSRKLFREAGRYGVTIYENQFKTLYYSGCIEMIDDENAVLINTDIYDEKMGLKIEESSNINLII
;
A
#
# COMPACT_ATOMS: atom_id res chain seq x y z
N ASN A 1 -35.11 2.17 2.84
CA ASN A 1 -34.76 1.28 1.72
C ASN A 1 -36.00 0.48 1.32
N SER A 2 -36.72 0.91 0.29
CA SER A 2 -38.02 0.38 -0.13
C SER A 2 -37.94 -0.96 -0.89
N ALA A 3 -36.74 -1.52 -1.07
CA ALA A 3 -36.53 -2.84 -1.65
C ALA A 3 -36.87 -4.01 -0.70
N MET A 4 -37.03 -3.74 0.60
CA MET A 4 -37.26 -4.76 1.66
C MET A 4 -38.68 -4.70 2.24
N ARG A 5 -39.68 -4.33 1.44
CA ARG A 5 -41.08 -4.27 1.87
C ARG A 5 -41.93 -5.19 1.00
N GLY A 6 -41.80 -6.48 1.21
CA GLY A 6 -42.62 -7.52 0.59
C GLY A 6 -42.07 -8.92 0.87
N GLU A 7 -42.95 -9.92 0.89
CA GLU A 7 -42.67 -11.36 0.95
C GLU A 7 -41.99 -11.87 -0.35
N GLU A 8 -41.08 -11.09 -0.94
CA GLU A 8 -40.33 -11.48 -2.13
C GLU A 8 -39.06 -12.24 -1.73
N ASP A 9 -38.71 -13.27 -2.50
CA ASP A 9 -37.48 -14.02 -2.31
C ASP A 9 -36.27 -13.08 -2.42
N ILE A 10 -35.59 -12.89 -1.27
CA ILE A 10 -34.43 -12.03 -1.11
C ILE A 10 -33.27 -12.48 -2.02
N GLY A 11 -33.22 -13.77 -2.38
CA GLY A 11 -32.22 -14.34 -3.28
C GLY A 11 -32.56 -14.19 -4.76
N SER A 12 -33.75 -13.69 -5.12
CA SER A 12 -34.14 -13.57 -6.52
C SER A 12 -33.26 -12.56 -7.26
N PRO A 13 -32.89 -12.83 -8.53
CA PRO A 13 -32.09 -11.91 -9.33
C PRO A 13 -32.71 -10.51 -9.47
N GLU A 14 -34.04 -10.36 -9.47
CA GLU A 14 -34.68 -9.04 -9.48
C GLU A 14 -34.46 -8.26 -8.19
N VAL A 15 -34.66 -8.88 -7.02
CA VAL A 15 -34.51 -8.21 -5.71
C VAL A 15 -33.06 -7.85 -5.46
N VAL A 16 -32.11 -8.75 -5.77
CA VAL A 16 -30.68 -8.49 -5.67
C VAL A 16 -30.28 -7.31 -6.56
N ARG A 17 -30.74 -7.28 -7.82
CA ARG A 17 -30.47 -6.16 -8.74
C ARG A 17 -31.02 -4.84 -8.21
N LYS A 18 -32.27 -4.82 -7.75
CA LYS A 18 -32.94 -3.62 -7.21
C LYS A 18 -32.25 -3.09 -5.95
N TYR A 19 -31.80 -3.98 -5.06
CA TYR A 19 -31.05 -3.62 -3.87
C TYR A 19 -29.71 -2.96 -4.23
N PHE A 20 -28.89 -3.61 -5.05
CA PHE A 20 -27.57 -3.09 -5.40
C PHE A 20 -27.65 -1.84 -6.28
N SER A 21 -28.65 -1.70 -7.15
CA SER A 21 -28.85 -0.47 -7.94
C SER A 21 -29.23 0.72 -7.05
N THR A 22 -30.16 0.53 -6.11
CA THR A 22 -30.55 1.55 -5.12
C THR A 22 -29.37 1.91 -4.22
N TYR A 23 -28.63 0.91 -3.74
CA TYR A 23 -27.46 1.10 -2.90
C TYR A 23 -26.33 1.85 -3.61
N ARG A 24 -26.05 1.51 -4.88
CA ARG A 24 -25.08 2.25 -5.71
C ARG A 24 -25.52 3.69 -5.97
N ALA A 25 -26.81 3.92 -6.26
CA ALA A 25 -27.35 5.27 -6.43
C ALA A 25 -27.20 6.12 -5.16
N TYR A 26 -27.28 5.50 -3.98
CA TYR A 26 -27.06 6.17 -2.69
C TYR A 26 -25.57 6.44 -2.41
N LEU A 27 -24.68 5.50 -2.75
CA LEU A 27 -23.24 5.62 -2.57
C LEU A 27 -22.58 6.64 -3.53
N GLY A 28 -23.21 6.91 -4.68
CA GLY A 28 -22.63 7.75 -5.73
C GLY A 28 -21.28 7.20 -6.20
N ASP A 29 -20.28 8.08 -6.30
CA ASP A 29 -18.89 7.72 -6.67
C ASP A 29 -18.12 7.06 -5.51
N GLY A 30 -18.76 6.80 -4.36
CA GLY A 30 -18.11 6.27 -3.16
C GLY A 30 -17.43 4.90 -3.35
N THR A 31 -17.86 4.12 -4.33
CA THR A 31 -17.27 2.81 -4.69
C THR A 31 -16.22 2.86 -5.80
N ASP A 32 -16.16 3.95 -6.56
CA ASP A 32 -15.18 4.17 -7.63
C ASP A 32 -14.58 5.58 -7.56
N LYS A 33 -14.03 5.91 -6.39
CA LYS A 33 -13.56 7.28 -6.06
C LYS A 33 -12.54 7.84 -7.05
N VAL A 34 -11.81 6.96 -7.74
CA VAL A 34 -10.77 7.33 -8.70
C VAL A 34 -11.18 7.06 -10.15
N ARG A 35 -12.47 6.79 -10.40
CA ARG A 35 -13.11 6.66 -11.72
C ARG A 35 -12.43 5.62 -12.61
N VAL A 36 -12.10 4.47 -12.03
CA VAL A 36 -11.49 3.32 -12.72
C VAL A 36 -12.40 2.82 -13.84
N VAL A 37 -13.69 2.65 -13.58
CA VAL A 37 -14.65 2.10 -14.56
C VAL A 37 -14.71 3.01 -15.78
N GLU A 38 -14.86 4.31 -15.55
CA GLU A 38 -14.89 5.30 -16.62
C GLU A 38 -13.57 5.39 -17.39
N ALA A 39 -12.42 5.26 -16.70
CA ALA A 39 -11.11 5.23 -17.38
C ALA A 39 -11.04 4.08 -18.40
N PHE A 40 -11.58 2.90 -18.07
CA PHE A 40 -11.65 1.77 -19.00
C PHE A 40 -12.77 1.90 -20.05
N GLU A 41 -13.84 2.63 -19.76
CA GLU A 41 -14.96 2.82 -20.71
C GLU A 41 -14.69 3.87 -21.78
N ASN A 42 -13.97 4.95 -21.43
CA ASN A 42 -13.66 6.06 -22.33
C ASN A 42 -12.51 5.75 -23.31
N ASP A 43 -11.59 4.84 -22.96
CA ASP A 43 -10.39 4.53 -23.77
C ASP A 43 -10.60 3.35 -24.76
N LYS A 44 -11.86 3.06 -25.10
CA LYS A 44 -12.20 1.97 -26.04
C LYS A 44 -11.82 2.25 -27.49
N VAL A 45 -11.53 3.50 -27.84
CA VAL A 45 -11.37 3.94 -29.24
C VAL A 45 -10.12 3.35 -29.91
N TYR A 46 -9.10 2.94 -29.14
CA TYR A 46 -7.86 2.38 -29.69
C TYR A 46 -7.40 1.06 -29.03
N GLY A 47 -8.23 0.44 -28.18
CA GLY A 47 -7.84 -0.75 -27.42
C GLY A 47 -6.70 -0.50 -26.41
N MET A 48 -6.42 0.77 -26.09
CA MET A 48 -5.45 1.14 -25.08
C MET A 48 -6.11 0.98 -23.72
N MET A 49 -5.55 0.08 -22.91
CA MET A 49 -6.05 -0.18 -21.56
C MET A 49 -5.21 0.64 -20.56
N PRO A 50 -5.82 1.53 -19.75
CA PRO A 50 -5.10 2.45 -18.86
C PRO A 50 -4.57 1.77 -17.58
N PHE A 51 -4.06 0.53 -17.69
CA PHE A 51 -3.61 -0.25 -16.54
C PHE A 51 -2.58 0.47 -15.67
N LYS A 52 -1.60 1.14 -16.28
CA LYS A 52 -0.58 1.90 -15.55
C LYS A 52 -1.21 3.01 -14.70
N THR A 53 -2.01 3.86 -15.33
CA THR A 53 -2.67 5.00 -14.66
C THR A 53 -3.65 4.54 -13.59
N VAL A 54 -4.40 3.45 -13.85
CA VAL A 54 -5.29 2.86 -12.85
C VAL A 54 -4.50 2.27 -11.68
N ALA A 55 -3.41 1.55 -11.91
CA ALA A 55 -2.57 0.98 -10.85
C ALA A 55 -1.89 2.05 -9.98
N GLU A 56 -1.60 3.22 -10.54
CA GLU A 56 -1.08 4.37 -9.80
C GLU A 56 -2.16 5.03 -8.92
N LYS A 57 -3.40 5.15 -9.42
CA LYS A 57 -4.49 5.87 -8.74
C LYS A 57 -5.35 4.99 -7.83
N PHE A 58 -5.50 3.71 -8.13
CA PHE A 58 -6.34 2.77 -7.40
C PHE A 58 -5.48 1.73 -6.70
N ARG A 59 -5.53 1.72 -5.38
CA ARG A 59 -4.94 0.67 -4.55
C ARG A 59 -5.99 0.15 -3.58
N ILE A 60 -6.13 -1.17 -3.49
CA ILE A 60 -7.02 -1.81 -2.52
C ILE A 60 -6.59 -1.48 -1.08
N ILE A 61 -5.28 -1.36 -0.86
CA ILE A 61 -4.67 -0.88 0.38
C ILE A 61 -3.99 0.45 0.05
N ASP A 62 -4.57 1.54 0.55
CA ASP A 62 -4.19 2.92 0.21
C ASP A 62 -2.83 3.34 0.81
N GLN A 63 -2.27 2.51 1.69
CA GLN A 63 -1.05 2.82 2.40
C GLN A 63 0.17 2.38 1.59
N ASN A 64 0.91 3.35 1.05
CA ASN A 64 2.20 3.08 0.42
C ASN A 64 3.17 2.61 1.51
N THR A 65 3.67 1.39 1.35
CA THR A 65 4.65 0.82 2.27
C THR A 65 6.01 0.73 1.59
N ARG A 66 7.06 1.00 2.35
CA ARG A 66 8.45 1.01 1.89
C ARG A 66 9.29 0.01 2.67
N THR A 67 10.32 -0.53 2.03
CA THR A 67 11.19 -1.53 2.66
C THR A 67 12.41 -0.87 3.30
N VAL A 68 12.62 -1.16 4.58
CA VAL A 68 13.84 -0.85 5.31
C VAL A 68 14.58 -2.16 5.59
N TYR A 69 15.80 -2.28 5.10
CA TYR A 69 16.64 -3.44 5.33
C TYR A 69 17.41 -3.31 6.65
N ILE A 70 17.39 -4.37 7.46
CA ILE A 70 18.03 -4.42 8.77
C ILE A 70 19.33 -5.24 8.66
N PRO A 71 20.51 -4.62 8.82
CA PRO A 71 21.80 -5.30 8.65
C PRO A 71 22.11 -6.23 9.83
N LEU A 72 21.51 -7.42 9.86
CA LEU A 72 21.69 -8.42 10.91
C LEU A 72 22.13 -9.78 10.36
N GLY A 73 22.98 -10.48 11.11
CA GLY A 73 23.44 -11.82 10.77
C GLY A 73 23.97 -11.92 9.32
N LYS A 74 23.41 -12.85 8.53
CA LYS A 74 23.78 -13.01 7.10
C LYS A 74 23.27 -11.88 6.21
N GLY A 75 22.36 -11.04 6.70
CA GLY A 75 21.82 -9.89 5.97
C GLY A 75 22.85 -8.81 5.72
N VAL A 76 23.82 -8.66 6.62
CA VAL A 76 24.88 -7.62 6.56
C VAL A 76 25.58 -7.60 5.20
N GLU A 77 26.02 -8.75 4.71
CA GLU A 77 26.74 -8.87 3.43
C GLU A 77 25.84 -8.53 2.24
N SER A 78 24.64 -9.11 2.19
CA SER A 78 23.69 -8.86 1.10
C SER A 78 23.24 -7.40 1.04
N ILE A 79 23.04 -6.76 2.19
CA ILE A 79 22.61 -5.37 2.31
C ILE A 79 23.76 -4.42 1.94
N ALA A 80 25.00 -4.74 2.32
CA ALA A 80 26.17 -3.95 1.90
C ALA A 80 26.34 -3.96 0.37
N ARG A 81 26.07 -5.08 -0.29
CA ARG A 81 26.10 -5.18 -1.76
C ARG A 81 24.96 -4.41 -2.43
N LEU A 82 23.78 -4.40 -1.84
CA LEU A 82 22.69 -3.53 -2.28
C LEU A 82 23.09 -2.05 -2.16
N ARG A 83 23.71 -1.67 -1.04
CA ARG A 83 24.24 -0.31 -0.81
C ARG A 83 25.31 0.10 -1.83
N SER A 84 26.15 -0.83 -2.28
CA SER A 84 27.12 -0.55 -3.35
C SER A 84 26.50 -0.47 -4.75
N GLY A 85 25.18 -0.56 -4.87
CA GLY A 85 24.46 -0.45 -6.14
C GLY A 85 24.33 -1.75 -6.92
N GLU A 86 24.69 -2.90 -6.34
CA GLU A 86 24.49 -4.19 -7.02
C GLU A 86 23.00 -4.50 -7.10
N LYS A 87 22.51 -4.80 -8.30
CA LYS A 87 21.11 -5.15 -8.54
C LYS A 87 21.02 -6.53 -9.17
N SER A 88 20.59 -7.53 -8.41
CA SER A 88 20.28 -8.85 -8.94
C SER A 88 19.09 -9.48 -8.22
N ARG A 89 18.28 -10.26 -8.94
CA ARG A 89 17.11 -10.95 -8.36
C ARG A 89 17.51 -11.87 -7.19
N LYS A 90 18.68 -12.50 -7.28
CA LYS A 90 19.22 -13.35 -6.21
C LYS A 90 19.52 -12.51 -4.97
N LEU A 91 20.16 -11.35 -5.14
CA LEU A 91 20.52 -10.46 -4.04
C LEU A 91 19.29 -9.88 -3.36
N PHE A 92 18.30 -9.38 -4.12
CA PHE A 92 17.03 -8.91 -3.55
C PHE A 92 16.29 -10.01 -2.78
N ARG A 93 16.32 -11.26 -3.27
CA ARG A 93 15.71 -12.39 -2.56
C ARG A 93 16.43 -12.74 -1.26
N GLU A 94 17.75 -12.56 -1.21
CA GLU A 94 18.56 -12.79 -0.02
C GLU A 94 18.33 -11.68 1.02
N ALA A 95 18.47 -10.42 0.60
CA ALA A 95 18.24 -9.25 1.43
C ALA A 95 16.78 -9.11 1.89
N GLY A 96 15.81 -9.57 1.09
CA GLY A 96 14.38 -9.50 1.41
C GLY A 96 14.01 -10.22 2.71
N ARG A 97 14.80 -11.20 3.17
CA ARG A 97 14.62 -11.85 4.48
C ARG A 97 14.90 -10.93 5.67
N TYR A 98 15.64 -9.86 5.41
CA TYR A 98 16.05 -8.84 6.37
C TYR A 98 15.35 -7.51 6.10
N GLY A 99 14.37 -7.48 5.18
CA GLY A 99 13.56 -6.31 4.90
C GLY A 99 12.34 -6.26 5.81
N VAL A 100 12.11 -5.10 6.42
CA VAL A 100 10.87 -4.78 7.12
C VAL A 100 10.12 -3.74 6.32
N THR A 101 8.84 -3.99 6.08
CA THR A 101 7.96 -3.10 5.34
C THR A 101 7.23 -2.18 6.31
N ILE A 102 7.39 -0.86 6.16
CA ILE A 102 6.81 0.17 7.03
C ILE A 102 6.00 1.18 6.22
N TYR A 103 5.10 1.90 6.88
CA TYR A 103 4.30 2.93 6.22
C TYR A 103 5.12 4.18 5.87
N GLU A 104 4.69 4.90 4.84
CA GLU A 104 5.36 6.12 4.35
C GLU A 104 5.62 7.16 5.47
N ASN A 105 4.67 7.36 6.38
CA ASN A 105 4.83 8.29 7.51
C ASN A 105 5.97 7.84 8.44
N GLN A 106 6.00 6.55 8.80
CA GLN A 106 7.06 5.97 9.62
C GLN A 106 8.42 6.04 8.91
N PHE A 107 8.43 5.76 7.61
CA PHE A 107 9.64 5.85 6.79
C PHE A 107 10.21 7.27 6.79
N LYS A 108 9.36 8.29 6.57
CA LYS A 108 9.77 9.70 6.62
C LYS A 108 10.30 10.08 7.99
N THR A 109 9.64 9.68 9.07
CA THR A 109 10.12 9.94 10.44
C THR A 109 11.53 9.39 10.65
N LEU A 110 11.77 8.12 10.27
CA LEU A 110 13.07 7.49 10.38
C LEU A 110 14.13 8.14 9.47
N TYR A 111 13.74 8.58 8.27
CA TYR A 111 14.65 9.25 7.34
C TYR A 111 15.09 10.62 7.88
N TYR A 112 14.14 11.44 8.34
CA TYR A 112 14.44 12.77 8.87
C TYR A 112 15.16 12.73 10.22
N SER A 113 14.99 11.66 11.01
CA SER A 113 15.76 11.44 12.24
C SER A 113 17.16 10.87 12.00
N GLY A 114 17.54 10.61 10.73
CA GLY A 114 18.83 10.02 10.37
C GLY A 114 18.98 8.54 10.78
N CYS A 115 17.88 7.86 11.12
CA CYS A 115 17.91 6.46 11.54
C CYS A 115 18.02 5.49 10.36
N ILE A 116 17.61 5.91 9.15
CA ILE A 116 17.73 5.12 7.92
C ILE A 116 18.47 5.92 6.83
N GLU A 117 19.14 5.20 5.93
CA GLU A 117 19.82 5.75 4.76
C GLU A 117 19.23 5.15 3.48
N MET A 118 18.93 6.00 2.50
CA MET A 118 18.39 5.60 1.20
C MET A 118 19.42 4.82 0.38
N ILE A 119 18.99 3.71 -0.23
CA ILE A 119 19.83 2.93 -1.15
C ILE A 119 19.36 3.01 -2.60
N ASP A 120 18.08 3.30 -2.80
CA ASP A 120 17.46 3.61 -4.07
C ASP A 120 16.23 4.50 -3.81
N ASP A 121 15.38 4.74 -4.82
CA ASP A 121 14.23 5.64 -4.71
C ASP A 121 13.16 5.15 -3.73
N GLU A 122 13.08 3.83 -3.46
CA GLU A 122 12.00 3.20 -2.72
C GLU A 122 12.45 2.50 -1.42
N ASN A 123 13.73 2.16 -1.30
CA ASN A 123 14.26 1.34 -0.22
C ASN A 123 15.35 2.07 0.57
N ALA A 124 15.45 1.72 1.85
CA ALA A 124 16.47 2.23 2.75
C ALA A 124 17.09 1.11 3.59
N VAL A 125 18.18 1.43 4.27
CA VAL A 125 18.86 0.55 5.23
C VAL A 125 18.88 1.23 6.58
N LEU A 126 18.65 0.47 7.64
CA LEU A 126 18.74 0.94 9.00
C LEU A 126 20.21 1.26 9.36
N ILE A 127 20.46 2.50 9.76
CA ILE A 127 21.75 2.98 10.27
C ILE A 127 21.83 2.80 11.77
N ASN A 128 20.80 3.27 12.47
CA ASN A 128 20.72 3.17 13.92
C ASN A 128 20.11 1.82 14.28
N THR A 129 20.93 0.82 14.56
CA THR A 129 20.45 -0.52 14.92
C THR A 129 19.80 -0.57 16.30
N ASP A 130 20.02 0.42 17.16
CA ASP A 130 19.49 0.43 18.53
C ASP A 130 17.96 0.56 18.57
N ILE A 131 17.37 1.10 17.48
CA ILE A 131 15.92 1.19 17.32
C ILE A 131 15.30 -0.10 16.76
N TYR A 132 16.08 -1.16 16.58
CA TYR A 132 15.57 -2.46 16.15
C TYR A 132 15.77 -3.51 17.25
N ASP A 133 14.72 -4.26 17.53
CA ASP A 133 14.72 -5.36 18.47
C ASP A 133 14.33 -6.65 17.74
N GLU A 134 15.10 -7.73 17.91
CA GLU A 134 14.81 -8.99 17.20
C GLU A 134 13.47 -9.62 17.59
N LYS A 135 12.94 -9.31 18.79
CA LYS A 135 11.66 -9.84 19.27
C LYS A 135 10.50 -8.88 19.01
N MET A 136 10.74 -7.57 19.14
CA MET A 136 9.69 -6.54 19.06
C MET A 136 9.66 -5.78 17.73
N GLY A 137 10.68 -5.92 16.88
CA GLY A 137 10.79 -5.23 15.59
C GLY A 137 11.33 -3.79 15.69
N LEU A 138 10.99 -2.96 14.70
CA LEU A 138 11.36 -1.55 14.66
C LEU A 138 10.59 -0.75 15.72
N LYS A 139 11.32 -0.14 16.64
CA LYS A 139 10.80 0.80 17.63
C LYS A 139 10.72 2.18 16.99
N ILE A 140 9.56 2.48 16.44
CA ILE A 140 9.24 3.81 15.94
C ILE A 140 8.42 4.49 17.02
N GLU A 141 8.94 5.54 17.63
CA GLU A 141 8.12 6.42 18.45
C GLU A 141 7.08 7.05 17.51
N GLU A 142 5.85 6.55 17.54
CA GLU A 142 4.76 7.22 16.88
C GLU A 142 4.62 8.58 17.54
N SER A 143 5.03 9.64 16.83
CA SER A 143 4.50 10.97 17.12
C SER A 143 2.99 10.83 16.98
N SER A 144 2.31 10.72 18.13
CA SER A 144 0.89 10.50 18.27
C SER A 144 0.14 11.18 17.15
N ASN A 145 -0.74 10.43 16.47
CA ASN A 145 -1.74 11.01 15.57
C ASN A 145 -2.35 12.23 16.26
N ILE A 146 -1.94 13.44 15.84
CA ILE A 146 -2.68 14.64 16.12
C ILE A 146 -3.92 14.50 15.26
N ASN A 147 -4.93 13.81 15.81
CA ASN A 147 -6.27 13.84 15.31
C ASN A 147 -6.69 15.31 15.29
N LEU A 148 -6.81 15.79 14.07
CA LEU A 148 -7.50 17.00 13.64
C LEU A 148 -8.76 17.24 14.50
N ILE A 149 -8.75 18.31 15.29
CA ILE A 149 -10.00 19.04 15.60
C ILE A 149 -10.04 20.19 14.60
N ILE A 150 -10.89 20.05 13.58
CA ILE A 150 -11.55 21.19 12.93
C ILE A 150 -12.93 21.28 13.57
#